data_AF-A0A947V7K7-F1
#
_entry.id   AF-A0A947V7K7-F1
#
_cell.length_a   1.000
_cell.length_b   1.000
_cell.length_c   1.000
_cell.angle_alpha   90.00
_cell.angle_beta   90.00
_cell.angle_gamma   90.00
#
_symmetry.space_group_name_H-M   'P 1'
#
loop_
_entity.id
_entity.type
_entity.pdbx_description
1 polymer ?
#
loop_
_entity_poly.entity_id
_entity_poly.type
_entity_poly.pdbx_seq_one_letter_code
_entity_poly.pdbx_strand_id
1 'polypeptide(L)'
;MVGQKALDAYRTTEKQGEISPVKLIHMLYERVLVHLALAEEGIREQAPKKRGENLGKAIAIITELQASIKSEDHSEAARFLRGLYGAILAELPRVSISQDVKVLRQARSYLERLKQIWEETAMRESAVELNSTNDAAGAVDEEVAVKAAAASPIVAPRAGKRLDYEVSQPQMAAGGLSVSI
;
A
#
# COMPACT_ATOMS: atom_id res chain seq x y z
N MET A 1 -14.84 2.57 -30.65
CA MET A 1 -14.04 2.92 -29.45
C MET A 1 -14.15 1.81 -28.39
N VAL A 2 -13.51 0.65 -28.61
CA VAL A 2 -13.49 -0.46 -27.62
C VAL A 2 -12.05 -0.76 -27.15
N GLY A 3 -11.04 -0.44 -27.96
CA GLY A 3 -9.63 -0.63 -27.59
C GLY A 3 -9.15 0.25 -26.42
N GLN A 4 -9.65 1.48 -26.28
CA GLN A 4 -9.21 2.40 -25.24
C GLN A 4 -9.62 1.93 -23.83
N LYS A 5 -10.89 1.49 -23.67
CA LYS A 5 -11.39 0.92 -22.40
C LYS A 5 -10.61 -0.32 -21.95
N ALA A 6 -10.19 -1.17 -22.89
CA ALA A 6 -9.37 -2.35 -22.57
C ALA A 6 -7.94 -1.94 -22.16
N LEU A 7 -7.32 -1.01 -22.89
CA LEU A 7 -5.97 -0.48 -22.57
C LEU A 7 -5.94 0.23 -21.21
N ASP A 8 -6.99 0.99 -20.90
CA ASP A 8 -7.12 1.68 -19.61
C ASP A 8 -7.36 0.68 -18.47
N ALA A 9 -8.13 -0.39 -18.69
CA ALA A 9 -8.30 -1.47 -17.71
C ALA A 9 -6.98 -2.20 -17.43
N TYR A 10 -6.18 -2.52 -18.45
CA TYR A 10 -4.84 -3.11 -18.25
C TYR A 10 -3.91 -2.16 -17.47
N ARG A 11 -3.84 -0.88 -17.85
CA ARG A 11 -3.03 0.13 -17.15
C ARG A 11 -3.46 0.36 -15.69
N THR A 12 -4.75 0.22 -15.41
CA THR A 12 -5.28 0.34 -14.05
C THR A 12 -4.92 -0.88 -13.21
N THR A 13 -4.90 -2.07 -13.83
CA THR A 13 -4.49 -3.33 -13.17
C THR A 13 -3.01 -3.30 -12.77
N GLU A 14 -2.14 -2.76 -13.62
CA GLU A 14 -0.70 -2.58 -13.32
C GLU A 14 -0.48 -1.72 -12.07
N LYS A 15 -1.21 -0.60 -11.95
CA LYS A 15 -1.09 0.33 -10.80
C LYS A 15 -1.71 -0.23 -9.52
N GLN A 16 -2.72 -1.09 -9.63
CA GLN A 16 -3.38 -1.72 -8.48
C GLN A 16 -2.55 -2.84 -7.82
N GLY A 17 -1.55 -3.39 -8.52
CA GLY A 17 -0.67 -4.43 -8.00
C GLY A 17 0.54 -3.93 -7.21
N GLU A 18 0.83 -2.61 -7.23
CA GLU A 18 2.02 -2.05 -6.63
C GLU A 18 1.82 -1.80 -5.12
N ILE A 19 2.60 -2.47 -4.28
CA ILE A 19 2.56 -2.26 -2.83
C ILE A 19 3.14 -0.89 -2.53
N SER A 20 2.38 -0.03 -1.84
CA SER A 20 2.88 1.29 -1.47
C SER A 20 4.12 1.18 -0.57
N PRO A 21 5.13 2.07 -0.71
CA PRO A 21 6.31 2.06 0.15
C PRO A 21 5.98 2.11 1.65
N VAL A 22 4.94 2.86 2.02
CA VAL A 22 4.43 2.95 3.39
C VAL A 22 3.98 1.59 3.92
N LYS A 23 3.26 0.83 3.08
CA LYS A 23 2.80 -0.52 3.45
C LYS A 23 3.95 -1.53 3.47
N LEU A 24 4.94 -1.39 2.61
CA LEU A 24 6.13 -2.26 2.60
C LEU A 24 6.90 -2.17 3.92
N ILE A 25 7.19 -0.95 4.41
CA ILE A 25 7.87 -0.74 5.70
C ILE A 25 7.07 -1.36 6.86
N HIS A 26 5.74 -1.18 6.85
CA HIS A 26 4.86 -1.81 7.84
C HIS A 26 4.98 -3.34 7.84
N MET A 27 4.97 -3.97 6.65
CA MET A 27 5.13 -5.42 6.50
C MET A 27 6.52 -5.91 6.95
N LEU A 28 7.57 -5.11 6.74
CA LEU A 28 8.92 -5.44 7.25
C LEU A 28 8.94 -5.45 8.78
N TYR A 29 8.32 -4.47 9.44
CA TYR A 29 8.18 -4.49 10.90
C TYR A 29 7.40 -5.71 11.39
N GLU A 30 6.28 -6.07 10.74
CA GLU A 30 5.55 -7.29 11.12
C GLU A 30 6.43 -8.54 10.97
N ARG A 31 7.16 -8.65 9.87
CA ARG A 31 7.97 -9.83 9.57
C ARG A 31 9.17 -9.99 10.52
N VAL A 32 9.86 -8.91 10.87
CA VAL A 32 10.98 -8.97 11.82
C VAL A 32 10.50 -9.45 13.19
N LEU A 33 9.34 -8.98 13.66
CA LEU A 33 8.77 -9.40 14.96
C LEU A 33 8.46 -10.90 14.99
N VAL A 34 7.92 -11.43 13.88
CA VAL A 34 7.70 -12.89 13.72
C VAL A 34 9.03 -13.65 13.81
N HIS A 35 10.07 -13.21 13.11
CA HIS A 35 11.36 -13.90 13.15
C HIS A 35 12.05 -13.82 14.51
N LEU A 36 11.95 -12.69 15.22
CA LEU A 36 12.47 -12.59 16.60
C LEU A 36 11.75 -13.56 17.54
N ALA A 37 10.42 -13.70 17.41
CA ALA A 37 9.64 -14.66 18.20
C ALA A 37 10.03 -16.12 17.89
N LEU A 38 10.22 -16.47 16.60
CA LEU A 38 10.66 -17.80 16.19
C LEU A 38 12.10 -18.11 16.62
N ALA A 39 12.97 -17.10 16.66
CA ALA A 39 14.32 -17.25 17.19
C ALA A 39 14.31 -17.52 18.70
N GLU A 40 13.48 -16.80 19.46
CA GLU A 40 13.25 -17.06 20.89
C GLU A 40 12.68 -18.47 21.13
N GLU A 41 11.72 -18.89 20.31
CA GLU A 41 11.19 -20.25 20.36
C GLU A 41 12.29 -21.31 20.10
N GLY A 42 13.14 -21.10 19.09
CA GLY A 42 14.28 -21.98 18.80
C GLY A 42 15.30 -22.05 19.95
N ILE A 43 15.43 -21.02 20.78
CA ILE A 43 16.22 -21.08 22.01
C ILE A 43 15.53 -21.99 23.04
N ARG A 44 14.24 -21.80 23.28
CA ARG A 44 13.46 -22.58 24.27
C ARG A 44 13.39 -24.07 23.92
N GLU A 45 13.23 -24.38 22.63
CA GLU A 45 13.15 -25.75 22.11
C GLU A 45 14.53 -26.41 21.95
N GLN A 46 15.62 -25.73 22.28
CA GLN A 46 16.98 -26.21 22.02
C GLN A 46 17.22 -26.58 20.54
N ALA A 47 16.61 -25.82 19.62
CA ALA A 47 16.67 -26.02 18.19
C ALA A 47 17.61 -24.99 17.52
N PRO A 48 18.95 -25.25 17.46
CA PRO A 48 19.92 -24.26 16.98
C PRO A 48 19.71 -23.84 15.53
N LYS A 49 19.24 -24.76 14.67
CA LYS A 49 18.90 -24.45 13.27
C LYS A 49 17.76 -23.43 13.18
N LYS A 50 16.64 -23.68 13.88
CA LYS A 50 15.48 -22.78 13.95
C LYS A 50 15.88 -21.41 14.50
N ARG A 51 16.69 -21.37 15.55
CA ARG A 51 17.26 -20.13 16.11
C ARG A 51 18.07 -19.36 15.07
N GLY A 52 19.07 -20.00 14.46
CA GLY A 52 20.00 -19.36 13.53
C GLY A 52 19.32 -18.83 12.28
N GLU A 53 18.44 -19.62 11.66
CA GLU A 53 17.70 -19.21 10.46
C GLU A 53 16.82 -17.98 10.71
N ASN A 54 16.10 -17.96 11.84
CA ASN A 54 15.23 -16.83 12.16
C ASN A 54 16.01 -15.59 12.63
N LEU A 55 17.12 -15.76 13.35
CA LEU A 55 18.05 -14.66 13.64
C LEU A 55 18.58 -14.01 12.36
N GLY A 56 19.06 -14.82 11.41
CA GLY A 56 19.57 -14.32 10.13
C GLY A 56 18.52 -13.54 9.33
N LYS A 57 17.28 -14.05 9.29
CA LYS A 57 16.16 -13.34 8.64
C LYS A 57 15.81 -12.03 9.33
N ALA A 58 15.80 -11.99 10.67
CA ALA A 58 15.57 -10.76 11.41
C ALA A 58 16.66 -9.71 11.13
N ILE A 59 17.93 -10.13 11.15
CA ILE A 59 19.09 -9.26 10.84
C ILE A 59 18.98 -8.68 9.42
N ALA A 60 18.65 -9.52 8.44
CA ALA A 60 18.48 -9.06 7.06
C ALA A 60 17.40 -7.97 6.95
N ILE A 61 16.21 -8.20 7.54
CA ILE A 61 15.12 -7.21 7.51
C ILE A 61 15.50 -5.89 8.19
N ILE A 62 16.16 -5.95 9.34
CA ILE A 62 16.59 -4.72 10.05
C ILE A 62 17.66 -3.98 9.24
N THR A 63 18.52 -4.71 8.54
CA THR A 63 19.52 -4.12 7.62
C THR A 63 18.82 -3.38 6.47
N GLU A 64 17.79 -3.97 5.88
CA GLU A 64 16.98 -3.32 4.83
C GLU A 64 16.23 -2.10 5.36
N LEU A 65 15.63 -2.18 6.56
CA LEU A 65 15.01 -1.02 7.21
C LEU A 65 16.02 0.12 7.41
N GLN A 66 17.23 -0.19 7.85
CA GLN A 66 18.29 0.81 8.01
C GLN A 66 18.73 1.40 6.66
N ALA A 67 18.85 0.56 5.62
CA ALA A 67 19.22 0.99 4.27
C ALA A 67 18.15 1.85 3.59
N SER A 68 16.88 1.72 3.98
CA SER A 68 15.78 2.55 3.46
C SER A 68 15.84 4.01 3.94
N ILE A 69 16.64 4.32 4.96
CA ILE A 69 16.83 5.69 5.45
C ILE A 69 17.74 6.42 4.47
N LYS A 70 17.24 7.51 3.88
CA LYS A 70 18.00 8.36 2.96
C LYS A 70 19.32 8.80 3.58
N SER A 71 20.41 8.68 2.82
CA SER A 71 21.77 8.95 3.33
C SER A 71 21.99 10.43 3.60
N GLU A 72 21.33 11.27 2.81
CA GLU A 72 21.28 12.73 2.90
C GLU A 72 20.33 13.24 4.00
N ASP A 73 19.51 12.38 4.60
CA ASP A 73 18.65 12.77 5.72
C ASP A 73 19.47 12.83 7.01
N HIS A 74 19.79 14.05 7.43
CA HIS A 74 20.53 14.36 8.65
C HIS A 74 19.65 14.79 9.82
N SER A 75 18.32 14.58 9.73
CA SER A 75 17.39 14.88 10.81
C SER A 75 17.73 14.10 12.09
N GLU A 76 17.27 14.62 13.22
CA GLU A 76 17.41 13.93 14.51
C GLU A 76 16.74 12.55 14.49
N ALA A 77 15.58 12.45 13.83
CA ALA A 77 14.85 11.18 13.66
C ALA A 77 15.66 10.15 12.87
N ALA A 78 16.24 10.54 11.73
CA ALA A 78 17.06 9.63 10.92
C ALA A 78 18.32 9.18 11.66
N ARG A 79 18.96 10.07 12.43
CA ARG A 79 20.10 9.73 13.30
C ARG A 79 19.71 8.76 14.41
N PHE A 80 18.58 9.01 15.08
CA PHE A 80 18.04 8.14 16.11
C PHE A 80 17.77 6.73 15.57
N LEU A 81 17.06 6.62 14.44
CA LEU A 81 16.74 5.33 13.81
C LEU A 81 17.99 4.56 13.40
N ARG A 82 18.97 5.21 12.76
CA ARG A 82 20.26 4.57 12.43
C ARG A 82 21.00 4.08 13.68
N GLY A 83 21.02 4.87 14.75
CA GLY A 83 21.62 4.48 16.01
C GLY A 83 20.93 3.27 16.65
N LEU A 84 19.60 3.28 16.68
CA LEU A 84 18.79 2.21 17.25
C LEU A 84 18.93 0.91 16.45
N TYR A 85 18.80 0.95 15.12
CA TYR A 85 19.01 -0.23 14.27
C TYR A 85 20.44 -0.75 14.36
N GLY A 86 21.44 0.13 14.36
CA GLY A 86 22.84 -0.24 14.55
C GLY A 86 23.08 -0.96 15.88
N ALA A 87 22.50 -0.46 16.99
CA ALA A 87 22.58 -1.10 18.29
C ALA A 87 21.92 -2.50 18.29
N ILE A 88 20.74 -2.65 17.70
CA ILE A 88 20.07 -3.95 17.59
C ILE A 88 20.91 -4.92 16.74
N LEU A 89 21.43 -4.48 15.59
CA LEU A 89 22.26 -5.27 14.69
C LEU A 89 23.58 -5.71 15.32
N ALA A 90 24.13 -4.94 16.26
CA ALA A 90 25.33 -5.32 17.00
C ALA A 90 25.09 -6.41 18.06
N GLU A 91 23.87 -6.53 18.57
CA GLU A 91 23.49 -7.45 19.65
C GLU A 91 22.91 -8.78 19.14
N LEU A 92 22.05 -8.75 18.11
CA LEU A 92 21.38 -9.96 17.61
C LEU A 92 22.33 -11.11 17.22
N PRO A 93 23.49 -10.88 16.55
CA PRO A 93 24.41 -11.97 16.23
C PRO A 93 24.95 -12.68 17.46
N ARG A 94 25.11 -11.97 18.59
CA ARG A 94 25.65 -12.52 19.85
C ARG A 94 24.73 -13.58 20.46
N VAL A 95 23.42 -13.46 20.22
CA VAL A 95 22.40 -14.40 20.69
C VAL A 95 22.59 -15.81 20.11
N SER A 96 23.24 -15.93 18.94
CA SER A 96 23.55 -17.24 18.35
C SER A 96 24.41 -18.11 19.28
N ILE A 97 25.25 -17.49 20.11
CA ILE A 97 26.16 -18.11 21.06
C ILE A 97 25.63 -17.98 22.49
N SER A 98 25.23 -16.77 22.92
CA SER A 98 24.82 -16.52 24.31
C SER A 98 23.47 -17.14 24.66
N GLN A 99 22.61 -17.36 23.66
CA GLN A 99 21.23 -17.80 23.84
C GLN A 99 20.42 -16.91 24.79
N ASP A 100 20.83 -15.65 24.99
CA ASP A 100 20.13 -14.74 25.89
C ASP A 100 18.84 -14.21 25.26
N VAL A 101 17.72 -14.77 25.73
CA VAL A 101 16.38 -14.39 25.29
C VAL A 101 16.03 -12.94 25.64
N LYS A 102 16.67 -12.35 26.66
CA LYS A 102 16.40 -10.95 27.04
C LYS A 102 16.79 -9.99 25.92
N VAL A 103 17.87 -10.28 25.19
CA VAL A 103 18.30 -9.49 24.02
C VAL A 103 17.21 -9.48 22.95
N LEU A 104 16.63 -10.64 22.64
CA LEU A 104 15.55 -10.75 21.65
C LEU A 104 14.29 -9.99 22.09
N ARG A 105 13.90 -10.12 23.36
CA ARG A 105 12.73 -9.40 23.90
C ARG A 105 12.92 -7.89 23.90
N GLN A 106 14.14 -7.43 24.20
CA GLN A 106 14.45 -6.01 24.17
C GLN A 106 14.44 -5.44 22.74
N ALA A 107 15.05 -6.14 21.78
CA ALA A 107 15.00 -5.74 20.37
C ALA A 107 13.55 -5.72 19.86
N ARG A 108 12.76 -6.73 20.23
CA ARG A 108 11.34 -6.85 19.87
C ARG A 108 10.52 -5.67 20.40
N SER A 109 10.70 -5.26 21.66
CA SER A 109 9.95 -4.14 22.23
C SER A 109 10.24 -2.81 21.53
N TYR A 110 11.50 -2.57 21.14
CA TYR A 110 11.85 -1.39 20.34
C TYR A 110 11.16 -1.40 18.97
N LEU A 111 11.20 -2.54 18.27
CA LEU A 111 10.60 -2.69 16.95
C LEU A 111 9.06 -2.63 17.00
N GLU A 112 8.43 -3.17 18.04
CA GLU A 112 6.98 -3.03 18.29
C GLU A 112 6.60 -1.56 18.46
N ARG A 113 7.38 -0.80 19.24
CA ARG A 113 7.14 0.62 19.44
C ARG A 113 7.31 1.43 18.15
N LEU A 114 8.34 1.15 17.36
CA LEU A 114 8.54 1.79 16.06
C LEU A 114 7.41 1.48 15.08
N LYS A 115 6.96 0.21 15.03
CA LYS A 115 5.82 -0.20 14.21
C LYS A 115 4.56 0.59 14.58
N GLN A 116 4.25 0.71 15.87
CA GLN A 116 3.10 1.47 16.33
C GLN A 116 3.18 2.95 15.91
N ILE A 117 4.35 3.58 16.10
CA ILE A 117 4.55 4.98 15.68
C ILE A 117 4.34 5.12 14.16
N TRP A 118 4.83 4.17 13.36
CA TRP A 118 4.66 4.15 11.91
C TRP A 118 3.18 4.01 11.49
N GLU A 119 2.43 3.16 12.18
CA GLU A 119 0.98 2.99 11.97
C GLU A 119 0.20 4.27 12.30
N GLU A 120 0.57 4.97 13.36
CA GLU A 120 -0.12 6.18 13.83
C GLU A 120 0.18 7.42 12.97
N THR A 121 1.33 7.45 12.29
CA THR A 121 1.81 8.58 11.48
C THR A 121 1.65 8.31 9.98
N ALA A 122 2.60 7.59 9.38
CA ALA A 122 2.70 7.40 7.94
C ALA A 122 1.47 6.67 7.34
N MET A 123 0.97 5.63 8.00
CA MET A 123 -0.21 4.90 7.49
C MET A 123 -1.48 5.74 7.56
N ARG A 124 -1.65 6.53 8.64
CA ARG A 124 -2.81 7.41 8.78
C ARG A 124 -2.79 8.54 7.74
N GLU A 125 -1.64 9.16 7.51
CA GLU A 125 -1.45 10.17 6.45
C GLU A 125 -1.81 9.59 5.07
N SER A 126 -1.30 8.40 4.74
CA SER A 126 -1.61 7.74 3.46
C SER A 126 -3.10 7.39 3.29
N ALA A 127 -3.81 7.10 4.40
CA ALA A 127 -5.25 6.82 4.36
C ALA A 127 -6.09 8.09 4.15
N VAL A 128 -5.64 9.24 4.67
CA VAL A 128 -6.31 10.53 4.47
C VAL A 128 -6.19 11.00 3.03
N GLU A 129 -5.00 10.87 2.41
CA GLU A 129 -4.79 11.25 1.00
C GLU A 129 -5.72 10.52 0.04
N LEU A 130 -5.99 9.23 0.28
CA LEU A 130 -6.92 8.42 -0.52
C LEU A 130 -8.38 8.86 -0.37
N ASN A 131 -8.78 9.36 0.81
CA ASN A 131 -10.14 9.81 1.05
C ASN A 131 -10.39 11.22 0.47
N SER A 132 -9.42 12.13 0.59
CA SER A 132 -9.53 13.48 0.03
C SER A 132 -9.67 13.49 -1.50
N THR A 133 -9.10 12.51 -2.20
CA THR A 133 -9.30 12.34 -3.64
C THR A 133 -10.71 11.85 -4.02
N ASN A 134 -11.39 11.12 -3.13
CA ASN A 134 -12.77 10.70 -3.34
C ASN A 134 -13.78 11.82 -3.02
N ASP A 135 -13.49 12.66 -2.03
CA ASP A 135 -14.36 13.79 -1.65
C ASP A 135 -14.40 14.88 -2.74
N ALA A 136 -13.29 15.10 -3.47
CA ALA A 136 -13.25 16.04 -4.60
C ALA A 136 -14.03 15.55 -5.84
N ALA A 137 -14.29 14.24 -5.96
CA ALA A 137 -15.11 13.66 -7.02
C ALA A 137 -16.62 13.62 -6.68
N GLY A 138 -16.99 13.93 -5.43
CA GLY A 138 -18.37 13.91 -4.94
C GLY A 138 -19.07 15.28 -4.84
N ALA A 139 -18.40 16.38 -5.19
CA ALA A 139 -18.93 17.74 -4.99
C ALA A 139 -19.65 18.35 -6.22
N VAL A 140 -20.24 17.52 -7.08
CA VAL A 140 -21.19 17.98 -8.10
C VAL A 140 -22.48 17.18 -7.96
N ASP A 141 -23.45 17.69 -7.19
CA ASP A 141 -24.91 17.50 -7.39
C ASP A 141 -25.78 17.78 -6.15
N GLU A 142 -25.37 18.60 -5.17
CA GLU A 142 -26.23 18.90 -4.02
C GLU A 142 -26.37 20.40 -3.71
N GLU A 143 -26.82 21.19 -4.69
CA GLU A 143 -27.43 22.50 -4.42
C GLU A 143 -28.44 22.85 -5.52
N VAL A 144 -29.73 22.53 -5.29
CA VAL A 144 -30.92 23.42 -5.44
C VAL A 144 -32.15 22.61 -5.03
N ALA A 145 -32.51 22.63 -3.74
CA ALA A 145 -33.83 22.22 -3.29
C ALA A 145 -34.21 22.87 -1.95
N VAL A 146 -34.48 24.17 -1.95
CA VAL A 146 -35.32 24.79 -0.91
C VAL A 146 -36.21 25.85 -1.56
N LYS A 147 -37.51 25.55 -1.71
CA LYS A 147 -38.65 26.30 -1.13
C LYS A 147 -39.99 25.74 -1.65
N ALA A 148 -40.83 25.26 -0.74
CA ALA A 148 -42.20 24.83 -1.00
C ALA A 148 -43.19 26.02 -0.98
N ALA A 149 -44.21 26.01 -1.85
CA ALA A 149 -45.61 26.30 -1.51
C ALA A 149 -46.57 26.28 -2.74
N ALA A 150 -47.56 25.38 -2.66
CA ALA A 150 -48.98 25.52 -3.01
C ALA A 150 -49.48 25.72 -4.48
N ALA A 151 -50.53 24.93 -4.76
CA ALA A 151 -51.61 25.07 -5.76
C ALA A 151 -51.41 24.43 -7.17
N SER A 152 -52.19 23.35 -7.41
CA SER A 152 -52.65 22.85 -8.73
C SER A 152 -53.41 23.95 -9.52
N PRO A 153 -53.88 23.79 -10.79
CA PRO A 153 -54.10 22.53 -11.55
C PRO A 153 -53.95 22.62 -13.11
N ILE A 154 -54.41 21.56 -13.82
CA ILE A 154 -55.09 21.55 -15.16
C ILE A 154 -54.27 21.19 -16.44
N VAL A 155 -54.51 19.94 -16.91
CA VAL A 155 -54.79 19.48 -18.31
C VAL A 155 -53.63 19.28 -19.32
N ALA A 156 -53.40 18.00 -19.65
CA ALA A 156 -52.98 17.50 -20.98
C ALA A 156 -54.23 17.37 -21.90
N PRO A 157 -54.20 17.13 -23.24
CA PRO A 157 -53.13 16.47 -24.03
C PRO A 157 -53.00 16.94 -25.51
N ARG A 158 -52.00 16.42 -26.27
CA ARG A 158 -52.21 15.59 -27.49
C ARG A 158 -50.98 15.47 -28.42
N ALA A 159 -50.67 14.20 -28.71
CA ALA A 159 -50.38 13.58 -30.02
C ALA A 159 -49.28 14.16 -30.95
N GLY A 160 -48.26 13.32 -31.19
CA GLY A 160 -47.32 13.46 -32.31
C GLY A 160 -46.44 12.23 -32.50
N LYS A 161 -46.88 11.36 -33.42
CA LYS A 161 -46.32 10.12 -34.03
C LYS A 161 -44.88 9.64 -33.74
N ARG A 162 -44.80 8.30 -33.75
CA ARG A 162 -43.65 7.38 -33.63
C ARG A 162 -43.08 7.00 -35.03
N LEU A 163 -41.89 6.37 -35.01
CA LEU A 163 -41.09 5.69 -36.07
C LEU A 163 -40.04 6.60 -36.73
N ASP A 164 -38.82 6.16 -37.05
CA ASP A 164 -38.26 4.81 -37.23
C ASP A 164 -36.71 4.83 -37.18
N TYR A 165 -36.14 3.68 -36.85
CA TYR A 165 -34.72 3.41 -36.68
C TYR A 165 -34.23 2.67 -37.93
N GLU A 166 -33.28 3.23 -38.68
CA GLU A 166 -32.67 2.55 -39.83
C GLU A 166 -31.21 2.18 -39.54
N VAL A 167 -30.92 0.92 -39.84
CA VAL A 167 -29.69 0.17 -39.58
C VAL A 167 -28.71 0.35 -40.73
N SER A 168 -27.40 0.43 -40.43
CA SER A 168 -26.36 -0.05 -41.35
C SER A 168 -25.09 -0.47 -40.58
N GLN A 169 -24.66 -1.71 -40.82
CA GLN A 169 -23.49 -2.39 -40.25
C GLN A 169 -22.16 -1.93 -40.92
N PRO A 170 -20.99 -2.18 -40.29
CA PRO A 170 -19.69 -1.83 -40.87
C PRO A 170 -19.09 -2.97 -41.72
N GLN A 171 -18.50 -2.63 -42.86
CA GLN A 171 -17.71 -3.55 -43.72
C GLN A 171 -16.20 -3.34 -43.49
N MET A 172 -15.48 -4.46 -43.47
CA MET A 172 -14.08 -4.66 -43.05
C MET A 172 -13.00 -4.30 -44.10
N ALA A 173 -11.83 -3.92 -43.56
CA ALA A 173 -10.43 -3.98 -44.01
C ALA A 173 -10.00 -4.55 -45.38
N ALA A 174 -9.00 -3.88 -45.98
CA ALA A 174 -7.78 -4.39 -46.64
C ALA A 174 -6.96 -3.15 -47.09
N GLY A 175 -5.64 -3.00 -47.08
CA GLY A 175 -4.45 -3.87 -47.03
C GLY A 175 -3.37 -3.14 -47.86
N GLY A 176 -2.09 -3.17 -47.49
CA GLY A 176 -1.02 -2.62 -48.35
C GLY A 176 0.29 -2.30 -47.66
N LEU A 177 1.25 -3.21 -47.80
CA LEU A 177 2.65 -3.15 -47.39
C LEU A 177 3.46 -2.06 -48.13
N SER A 178 4.48 -1.49 -47.47
CA SER A 178 5.78 -1.24 -48.14
C SER A 178 6.93 -1.14 -47.12
N VAL A 179 7.98 -1.91 -47.41
CA VAL A 179 9.29 -1.96 -46.75
C VAL A 179 10.19 -0.91 -47.40
N SER A 180 11.10 -0.30 -46.65
CA SER A 180 12.39 0.15 -47.19
C SER A 180 13.46 0.21 -46.10
N ILE A 181 14.66 -0.14 -46.56
CA ILE A 181 15.95 -0.41 -45.93
C ILE A 181 16.47 0.75 -45.07
#